data_AF-A0A0J7NFE7-F1
#
_entry.id   AF-A0A0J7NFE7-F1
#
_cell.length_a   1.000
_cell.length_b   1.000
_cell.length_c   1.000
_cell.angle_alpha   90.00
_cell.angle_beta   90.00
_cell.angle_gamma   90.00
#
_symmetry.space_group_name_H-M   'P 1'
#
loop_
_entity.id
_entity.type
_entity.pdbx_description
1 polymer ?
#
loop_
_entity_poly.entity_id
_entity_poly.type
_entity_poly.pdbx_seq_one_letter_code
_entity_poly.pdbx_strand_id
1 'polypeptide(L)'
;MQTSYGQHHWTPPKGHVDPGESDMETALRETQEEAGFVSSDLRIFENAKHEMTYQVNGVPKIVIYWLAELINSDKSVKLSNEHQAFEWLSLREACDLAKYAEMQRALNEFDKYISQNLASLYISKFPNAFDGNKPLTLLFKRIAKKILAIASV
;
A
#
# COMPACT_ATOMS: atom_id res chain seq x y z
N MET A 1 -4.56 -6.95 -0.56
CA MET A 1 -5.90 -7.57 -0.51
C MET A 1 -5.98 -8.63 -1.60
N GLN A 2 -6.71 -9.70 -1.33
CA GLN A 2 -6.86 -10.82 -2.26
C GLN A 2 -8.18 -10.72 -3.01
N THR A 3 -8.13 -10.75 -4.35
CA THR A 3 -9.35 -10.75 -5.16
C THR A 3 -10.18 -12.01 -4.93
N SER A 4 -11.51 -11.90 -4.96
CA SER A 4 -12.46 -13.01 -4.83
C SER A 4 -12.65 -13.79 -6.14
N TYR A 5 -12.04 -13.33 -7.23
CA TYR A 5 -12.13 -13.90 -8.57
C TYR A 5 -10.75 -14.08 -9.21
N GLY A 6 -10.75 -14.73 -10.39
CA GLY A 6 -9.55 -14.97 -11.18
C GLY A 6 -8.56 -15.89 -10.46
N GLN A 7 -7.28 -15.52 -10.48
CA GLN A 7 -6.21 -16.27 -9.80
C GLN A 7 -5.99 -15.82 -8.35
N HIS A 8 -6.94 -15.07 -7.77
CA HIS A 8 -6.87 -14.58 -6.39
C HIS A 8 -5.58 -13.82 -6.10
N HIS A 9 -5.28 -12.82 -6.94
CA HIS A 9 -4.08 -12.01 -6.85
C HIS A 9 -4.09 -11.15 -5.60
N TRP A 10 -2.89 -10.90 -5.07
CA TRP A 10 -2.69 -10.03 -3.92
C TRP A 10 -2.10 -8.70 -4.38
N THR A 11 -2.89 -7.64 -4.29
CA THR A 11 -2.43 -6.28 -4.59
C THR A 11 -2.89 -5.30 -3.52
N PRO A 12 -2.25 -4.14 -3.40
CA PRO A 12 -2.85 -3.00 -2.71
C PRO A 12 -4.16 -2.56 -3.40
N PRO A 13 -5.01 -1.75 -2.73
CA PRO A 13 -6.26 -1.28 -3.30
C PRO A 13 -6.06 -0.49 -4.60
N LYS A 14 -6.89 -0.77 -5.60
CA LYS A 14 -6.80 -0.12 -6.92
C LYS A 14 -8.06 -0.33 -7.75
N GLY A 15 -8.36 0.64 -8.61
CA GLY A 15 -9.38 0.48 -9.64
C GLY A 15 -9.30 1.54 -10.71
N HIS A 16 -10.26 1.51 -11.64
CA HIS A 16 -10.19 2.31 -12.86
C HIS A 16 -10.53 3.78 -12.61
N VAL A 17 -9.89 4.68 -13.34
CA VAL A 17 -10.22 6.11 -13.30
C VAL A 17 -11.61 6.34 -13.90
N ASP A 18 -12.52 6.90 -13.10
CA ASP A 18 -13.86 7.27 -13.57
C ASP A 18 -13.82 8.62 -14.33
N PRO A 19 -14.81 8.88 -15.22
CA PRO A 19 -14.86 10.13 -15.96
C PRO A 19 -14.88 11.36 -15.04
N GLY A 20 -13.82 12.18 -15.12
CA GLY A 20 -13.69 13.41 -14.35
C GLY A 20 -12.87 13.28 -13.06
N GLU A 21 -12.42 12.07 -12.71
CA GLU A 21 -11.47 11.87 -11.60
C GLU A 21 -10.02 12.11 -12.05
N SER A 22 -9.22 12.65 -11.13
CA SER A 22 -7.77 12.51 -11.16
C SER A 22 -7.33 11.15 -10.61
N ASP A 23 -6.12 10.71 -10.95
CA ASP A 23 -5.58 9.44 -10.44
C ASP A 23 -5.56 9.36 -8.90
N MET A 24 -5.31 10.47 -8.21
CA MET A 24 -5.32 10.50 -6.75
C MET A 24 -6.73 10.37 -6.17
N GLU A 25 -7.72 11.00 -6.81
CA GLU A 25 -9.13 10.86 -6.42
C GLU A 25 -9.58 9.41 -6.60
N THR A 26 -9.26 8.79 -7.73
CA THR A 26 -9.49 7.37 -7.97
C THR A 26 -8.82 6.49 -6.93
N ALA A 27 -7.53 6.69 -6.65
CA ALA A 27 -6.81 5.87 -5.67
C ALA A 27 -7.42 5.97 -4.25
N LEU A 28 -7.89 7.15 -3.85
CA LEU A 28 -8.58 7.36 -2.58
C LEU A 28 -9.97 6.73 -2.55
N ARG A 29 -10.76 6.90 -3.62
CA ARG A 29 -12.09 6.28 -3.76
C ARG A 29 -11.99 4.76 -3.68
N GLU A 30 -11.09 4.17 -4.46
CA GLU A 30 -10.87 2.71 -4.49
C GLU A 30 -10.39 2.18 -3.15
N THR A 31 -9.53 2.93 -2.44
CA THR A 31 -9.12 2.56 -1.08
C THR A 31 -10.28 2.57 -0.10
N GLN A 32 -11.22 3.52 -0.25
CA GLN A 32 -12.42 3.56 0.56
C GLN A 32 -13.37 2.40 0.21
N GLU A 33 -13.56 2.11 -1.07
CA GLU A 33 -14.46 1.06 -1.54
C GLU A 33 -13.95 -0.33 -1.16
N GLU A 34 -12.67 -0.59 -1.42
CA GLU A 34 -12.06 -1.91 -1.24
C GLU A 34 -11.67 -2.17 0.22
N ALA A 35 -11.15 -1.17 0.94
CA ALA A 35 -10.60 -1.36 2.29
C ALA A 35 -11.33 -0.59 3.41
N GLY A 36 -12.26 0.31 3.07
CA GLY A 36 -13.04 1.08 4.05
C GLY A 36 -12.32 2.30 4.66
N PHE A 37 -11.11 2.63 4.20
CA PHE A 37 -10.34 3.77 4.69
C PHE A 37 -10.68 5.03 3.90
N VAL A 38 -11.07 6.10 4.61
CA VAL A 38 -11.31 7.40 3.98
C VAL A 38 -10.03 8.25 4.00
N SER A 39 -10.00 9.34 3.25
CA SER A 39 -8.82 10.23 3.18
C SER A 39 -8.33 10.70 4.55
N SER A 40 -9.21 10.94 5.51
CA SER A 40 -8.83 11.35 6.87
C SER A 40 -8.21 10.25 7.74
N ASP A 41 -8.30 8.98 7.32
CA ASP A 41 -7.58 7.87 7.95
C ASP A 41 -6.14 7.76 7.44
N LEU A 42 -5.80 8.47 6.37
CA LEU A 42 -4.56 8.29 5.62
C LEU A 42 -3.71 9.57 5.62
N ARG A 43 -2.40 9.37 5.67
CA ARG A 43 -1.40 10.36 5.26
C ARG A 43 -0.77 9.88 3.97
N ILE A 44 -1.01 10.60 2.88
CA ILE A 44 -0.45 10.28 1.57
C ILE A 44 0.89 11.00 1.41
N PHE A 45 1.87 10.30 0.85
CA PHE A 45 3.15 10.88 0.46
C PHE A 45 3.14 11.07 -1.06
N GLU A 46 2.60 12.20 -1.53
CA GLU A 46 2.37 12.45 -2.97
C GLU A 46 3.64 12.32 -3.84
N ASN A 47 4.80 12.65 -3.26
CA ASN A 47 6.11 12.53 -3.92
C ASN A 47 6.67 11.10 -3.92
N ALA A 48 6.08 10.19 -3.15
CA ALA A 48 6.43 8.77 -3.12
C ALA A 48 5.41 8.00 -3.95
N LYS A 49 5.58 8.08 -5.27
CA LYS A 49 4.75 7.38 -6.25
C LYS A 49 5.57 6.45 -7.14
N HIS A 50 4.94 5.37 -7.61
CA HIS A 50 5.52 4.43 -8.56
C HIS A 50 4.54 4.16 -9.70
N GLU A 51 4.96 4.38 -10.93
CA GLU A 51 4.18 4.07 -12.13
C GLU A 51 4.60 2.71 -12.68
N MET A 52 3.62 1.84 -12.86
CA MET A 52 3.80 0.47 -13.33
C MET A 52 3.04 0.27 -14.63
N THR A 53 3.76 -0.12 -15.69
CA THR A 53 3.17 -0.39 -17.00
C THR A 53 3.31 -1.86 -17.34
N TYR A 54 2.19 -2.52 -17.64
CA TYR A 54 2.16 -3.92 -18.07
C TYR A 54 1.07 -4.16 -19.10
N GLN A 55 1.13 -5.29 -19.80
CA GLN A 55 0.18 -5.63 -20.86
C GLN A 55 -0.91 -6.56 -20.33
N VAL A 56 -2.17 -6.22 -20.59
CA VAL A 56 -3.33 -7.11 -20.34
C VAL A 56 -4.03 -7.35 -21.66
N ASN A 57 -4.01 -8.59 -22.13
CA ASN A 57 -4.60 -8.98 -23.42
C ASN A 57 -4.12 -8.12 -24.61
N GLY A 58 -2.85 -7.72 -24.60
CA GLY A 58 -2.24 -6.87 -25.64
C GLY A 58 -2.57 -5.37 -25.52
N VAL A 59 -3.29 -4.97 -24.47
CA VAL A 59 -3.59 -3.56 -24.16
C VAL A 59 -2.65 -3.10 -23.04
N PRO A 60 -1.91 -1.99 -23.21
CA PRO A 60 -1.11 -1.44 -22.13
C PRO A 60 -2.03 -0.95 -21.01
N LYS A 61 -1.72 -1.38 -19.79
CA LYS A 61 -2.29 -0.86 -18.56
C LYS A 61 -1.21 -0.09 -17.81
N ILE A 62 -1.59 1.07 -17.30
CA ILE A 62 -0.77 1.91 -16.44
C ILE A 62 -1.42 1.86 -15.07
N VAL A 63 -0.63 1.64 -14.03
CA VAL A 63 -1.11 1.67 -12.65
C VAL A 63 -0.17 2.57 -11.88
N ILE A 64 -0.73 3.58 -11.20
CA ILE A 64 0.07 4.52 -10.41
C ILE A 64 -0.18 4.21 -8.94
N TYR A 65 0.86 3.82 -8.21
CA TYR A 65 0.80 3.61 -6.77
C TYR A 65 1.33 4.82 -6.02
N TRP A 66 0.69 5.17 -4.91
CA TRP A 66 1.20 6.11 -3.91
C TRP A 66 1.40 5.42 -2.57
N LEU A 67 2.46 5.83 -1.87
CA LEU A 67 2.67 5.47 -0.48
C LEU A 67 1.66 6.21 0.42
N ALA A 68 0.97 5.48 1.29
CA ALA A 68 0.07 6.02 2.30
C ALA A 68 0.35 5.41 3.69
N GLU A 69 0.28 6.24 4.75
CA GLU A 69 0.31 5.82 6.16
C GLU A 69 -1.13 5.87 6.73
N LEU A 70 -1.66 4.75 7.22
CA LEU A 70 -2.84 4.68 8.06
C LEU A 70 -2.55 5.33 9.42
N ILE A 71 -3.05 6.56 9.59
CA ILE A 71 -2.86 7.35 10.82
C ILE A 71 -3.90 6.98 11.89
N ASN A 72 -5.04 6.44 11.50
CA ASN A 72 -6.07 5.93 12.40
C ASN A 72 -5.93 4.41 12.57
N SER A 73 -5.03 3.96 13.45
CA SER A 73 -4.69 2.54 13.56
C SER A 73 -5.75 1.66 14.21
N ASP A 74 -6.79 2.24 14.81
CA ASP A 74 -7.89 1.48 15.43
C ASP A 74 -8.99 1.15 14.41
N LYS A 75 -8.95 1.75 13.21
CA LYS A 75 -9.91 1.47 12.17
C LYS A 75 -9.62 0.11 11.53
N SER A 76 -10.63 -0.77 11.56
CA SER A 76 -10.58 -2.08 10.92
C SER A 76 -10.78 -1.97 9.41
N VAL A 77 -10.08 -2.81 8.65
CA VAL A 77 -10.34 -3.01 7.22
C VAL A 77 -11.76 -3.53 7.01
N LYS A 78 -12.45 -3.00 6.01
CA LYS A 78 -13.73 -3.51 5.52
C LYS A 78 -13.59 -3.86 4.04
N LEU A 79 -13.65 -5.15 3.71
CA LEU A 79 -13.51 -5.63 2.35
C LEU A 79 -14.75 -5.34 1.51
N SER A 80 -14.54 -4.96 0.24
CA SER A 80 -15.59 -5.03 -0.79
C SER A 80 -15.90 -6.48 -1.19
N ASN A 81 -16.98 -6.69 -1.93
CA ASN A 81 -17.34 -8.01 -2.46
C ASN A 81 -16.31 -8.55 -3.47
N GLU A 82 -15.47 -7.68 -4.02
CA GLU A 82 -14.38 -8.04 -4.92
C GLU A 82 -13.18 -8.65 -4.20
N HIS A 83 -13.17 -8.62 -2.86
CA HIS A 83 -12.06 -9.07 -2.03
C HIS A 83 -12.49 -10.09 -0.99
N GLN A 84 -11.68 -11.12 -0.81
CA GLN A 84 -11.96 -12.21 0.14
C GLN A 84 -11.02 -12.24 1.34
N ALA A 85 -9.86 -11.57 1.26
CA ALA A 85 -8.89 -11.53 2.35
C ALA A 85 -8.04 -10.25 2.31
N PHE A 86 -7.51 -9.86 3.47
CA PHE A 86 -6.44 -8.88 3.59
C PHE A 86 -5.41 -9.34 4.60
N GLU A 87 -4.19 -8.85 4.45
CA GLU A 87 -3.10 -9.11 5.38
C GLU A 87 -2.24 -7.86 5.52
N TRP A 88 -1.79 -7.61 6.74
CA TRP A 88 -0.71 -6.64 7.01
C TRP A 88 0.61 -7.39 7.06
N LEU A 89 1.45 -7.15 6.06
CA LEU A 89 2.65 -7.96 5.79
C LEU A 89 3.92 -7.13 5.96
N SER A 90 5.01 -7.75 6.38
CA SER A 90 6.33 -7.16 6.19
C SER A 90 6.67 -7.05 4.69
N LEU A 91 7.64 -6.20 4.33
CA LEU A 91 8.09 -6.05 2.93
C LEU A 91 8.40 -7.40 2.28
N ARG A 92 9.14 -8.26 2.99
CA ARG A 92 9.52 -9.58 2.49
C ARG A 92 8.29 -10.44 2.19
N GLU A 93 7.36 -10.54 3.14
CA GLU A 93 6.13 -11.32 2.97
C GLU A 93 5.24 -10.75 1.85
N ALA A 94 5.16 -9.42 1.73
CA ALA A 94 4.42 -8.76 0.66
C ALA A 94 5.02 -9.05 -0.71
N CYS A 95 6.35 -9.00 -0.85
CA CYS A 95 7.06 -9.36 -2.08
C CYS A 95 6.86 -10.83 -2.46
N ASP A 96 6.97 -11.74 -1.48
CA ASP A 96 6.76 -13.17 -1.67
C ASP A 96 5.30 -13.47 -2.10
N LEU A 97 4.33 -12.76 -1.52
CA LEU A 97 2.91 -12.95 -1.80
C LEU A 97 2.48 -12.34 -3.15
N ALA A 98 3.03 -11.18 -3.52
CA ALA A 98 2.70 -10.48 -4.76
C ALA A 98 3.10 -11.26 -6.03
N LYS A 99 4.20 -12.03 -5.98
CA LYS A 99 4.75 -12.86 -7.09
C LYS A 99 5.17 -12.12 -8.37
N TYR A 100 4.73 -10.89 -8.59
CA TYR A 100 5.05 -10.07 -9.77
C TYR A 100 6.28 -9.20 -9.53
N ALA A 101 7.26 -9.26 -10.45
CA ALA A 101 8.52 -8.52 -10.33
C ALA A 101 8.31 -7.00 -10.35
N GLU A 102 7.31 -6.52 -11.09
CA GLU A 102 6.90 -5.12 -11.14
C GLU A 102 6.40 -4.64 -9.76
N MET A 103 5.50 -5.42 -9.14
CA MET A 103 4.99 -5.10 -7.80
C MET A 103 6.09 -5.17 -6.75
N GLN A 104 6.97 -6.17 -6.81
CA GLN A 104 8.12 -6.27 -5.92
C GLN A 104 9.03 -5.03 -6.04
N ARG A 105 9.25 -4.50 -7.25
CA ARG A 105 9.99 -3.25 -7.45
C ARG A 105 9.31 -2.07 -6.77
N ALA A 106 8.02 -1.87 -6.99
CA ALA A 106 7.23 -0.81 -6.34
C ALA A 106 7.35 -0.87 -4.80
N LEU A 107 7.17 -2.05 -4.22
CA LEU A 107 7.27 -2.26 -2.77
C LEU A 107 8.67 -1.92 -2.22
N ASN A 108 9.73 -2.33 -2.92
CA ASN A 108 11.10 -2.01 -2.52
C ASN A 108 11.43 -0.50 -2.64
N GLU A 109 10.89 0.18 -3.66
CA GLU A 109 11.06 1.63 -3.80
C GLU A 109 10.37 2.40 -2.67
N PHE A 110 9.18 1.98 -2.27
CA PHE A 110 8.49 2.55 -1.12
C PHE A 110 9.22 2.29 0.19
N ASP A 111 9.74 1.08 0.42
CA ASP A 111 10.55 0.79 1.60
C ASP A 111 11.82 1.64 1.66
N LYS A 112 12.47 1.84 0.52
CA LYS A 112 13.62 2.75 0.41
C LYS A 112 13.21 4.19 0.75
N TYR A 113 12.07 4.67 0.23
CA TYR A 113 11.57 6.01 0.56
C TYR A 113 11.34 6.17 2.07
N ILE A 114 10.69 5.18 2.71
CA ILE A 114 10.44 5.18 4.16
C ILE A 114 11.77 5.22 4.93
N SER A 115 12.70 4.36 4.57
CA SER A 115 14.01 4.24 5.23
C SER A 115 14.83 5.53 5.12
N GLN A 116 14.74 6.24 4.00
CA GLN A 116 15.53 7.45 3.74
C GLN A 116 14.88 8.73 4.29
N ASN A 117 13.55 8.81 4.26
CA ASN A 117 12.84 10.07 4.52
C ASN A 117 12.04 10.06 5.83
N LEU A 118 11.63 8.88 6.31
CA LEU A 118 10.70 8.75 7.44
C LEU A 118 11.32 8.04 8.64
N ALA A 119 12.49 7.39 8.51
CA ALA A 119 13.12 6.65 9.60
C ALA A 119 13.31 7.52 10.86
N SER A 120 13.90 8.70 10.73
CA SER A 120 14.11 9.63 11.85
C SER A 120 12.79 10.10 12.48
N LEU A 121 11.76 10.33 11.67
CA LEU A 121 10.41 10.68 12.13
C LEU A 121 9.79 9.54 12.94
N TYR A 122 9.93 8.29 12.49
CA TYR A 122 9.35 7.15 13.18
C TYR A 122 10.11 6.80 14.46
N ILE A 123 11.44 6.93 14.46
CA ILE A 123 12.26 6.76 15.65
C ILE A 123 11.85 7.78 16.73
N SER A 124 11.64 9.04 16.36
CA SER A 124 11.22 10.07 17.32
C SER A 124 9.77 9.91 17.80
N LYS A 125 8.86 9.45 16.93
CA LYS A 125 7.44 9.21 17.27
C LYS A 125 7.25 7.95 18.14
N PHE A 126 8.16 6.97 18.04
CA PHE A 126 8.07 5.71 18.77
C PHE A 126 9.40 5.34 19.45
N PRO A 127 9.91 6.16 20.40
CA PRO A 127 11.22 5.97 20.99
C PRO A 127 11.35 4.65 21.76
N ASN A 128 10.24 4.17 22.37
CA ASN A 128 10.21 2.91 23.12
C ASN A 128 9.99 1.67 22.23
N ALA A 129 9.76 1.84 20.92
CA ALA A 129 9.75 0.72 19.98
C ALA A 129 11.17 0.23 19.65
N PHE A 130 12.17 1.05 19.97
CA PHE A 130 13.59 0.75 19.95
C PHE A 130 14.13 0.69 21.38
N ASP A 131 14.07 -0.49 22.01
CA ASP A 131 15.15 -0.79 22.96
C ASP A 131 16.34 -1.27 22.12
N GLY A 132 17.57 -0.94 22.50
CA GLY A 132 18.78 -1.21 21.70
C GLY A 132 19.01 -2.69 21.32
N ASN A 133 18.16 -3.61 21.76
CA ASN A 133 18.18 -5.03 21.42
C ASN A 133 17.04 -5.46 20.48
N LYS A 134 16.06 -4.60 20.19
CA LYS A 134 15.00 -4.86 19.21
C LYS A 134 15.44 -4.38 17.83
N PRO A 135 15.56 -5.28 16.83
CA PRO A 135 16.00 -4.91 15.50
C PRO A 135 15.01 -3.92 14.85
N LEU A 136 15.54 -2.98 14.05
CA LEU A 136 14.80 -2.10 13.13
C LEU A 136 13.57 -2.80 12.51
N THR A 137 13.70 -4.08 12.16
CA THR A 137 12.65 -4.96 11.65
C THR A 137 11.34 -4.98 12.46
N LEU A 138 11.34 -4.80 13.78
CA LEU A 138 10.11 -4.75 14.59
C LEU A 138 9.36 -3.41 14.44
N LEU A 139 10.10 -2.30 14.36
CA LEU A 139 9.53 -1.01 14.00
C LEU A 139 8.96 -1.08 12.57
N PHE A 140 9.68 -1.67 11.62
CA PHE A 140 9.18 -1.91 10.26
C PHE A 140 7.94 -2.82 10.25
N LYS A 141 7.82 -3.85 11.08
CA LYS A 141 6.59 -4.66 11.18
C LYS A 141 5.40 -3.86 11.71
N ARG A 142 5.63 -2.91 12.62
CA ARG A 142 4.57 -2.04 13.18
C ARG A 142 4.21 -0.87 12.25
N ILE A 143 5.18 -0.40 11.47
CA ILE A 143 5.00 0.57 10.39
C ILE A 143 4.31 -0.09 9.19
N ALA A 144 4.67 -1.32 8.83
CA ALA A 144 4.05 -2.05 7.73
C ALA A 144 2.56 -2.35 8.00
N LYS A 145 2.17 -2.54 9.27
CA LYS A 145 0.76 -2.55 9.71
C LYS A 145 0.00 -1.23 9.52
N LYS A 146 0.70 -0.19 9.09
CA LYS A 146 0.19 1.16 8.88
C LYS A 146 0.54 1.70 7.51
N ILE A 147 1.21 0.95 6.65
CA ILE A 147 1.60 1.46 5.34
C ILE A 147 0.88 0.68 4.26
N LEU A 148 0.13 1.43 3.47
CA LEU A 148 -0.67 0.97 2.34
C LEU A 148 -0.08 1.61 1.09
N ALA A 149 -0.10 0.88 -0.02
CA ALA A 149 -0.01 1.52 -1.33
C ALA A 149 -1.43 1.66 -1.87
N ILE A 150 -1.77 2.81 -2.46
CA ILE A 150 -3.09 3.04 -3.07
C ILE A 150 -2.88 3.34 -4.55
N ALA A 151 -3.79 2.91 -5.42
CA ALA A 151 -3.56 3.07 -6.86
C ALA A 151 -4.78 3.38 -7.72
N SER A 152 -4.51 4.00 -8.87
CA SER A 152 -5.41 4.12 -10.03
C SER A 152 -4.96 3.18 -11.16
N VAL A 153 -5.89 2.79 -12.04
CA VAL A 153 -5.72 1.85 -13.17
C VAL A 153 -6.29 2.43 -14.47
#